data_AF-A0A7D5MQY7-F1
#
_entry.id   AF-A0A7D5MQY7-F1
#
_cell.length_a   1.000
_cell.length_b   1.000
_cell.length_c   1.000
_cell.angle_alpha   90.00
_cell.angle_beta   90.00
_cell.angle_gamma   90.00
#
_symmetry.space_group_name_H-M   'P 1'
#
loop_
_entity.id
_entity.type
_entity.pdbx_description
1 polymer ?
#
loop_
_entity_poly.entity_id
_entity_poly.type
_entity_poly.pdbx_seq_one_letter_code
_entity_poly.pdbx_strand_id
1 'polypeptide(L)' 'MNIFNSLEIRAKFGKNNQAMIVYDTDIPGIAKEFPGASLLTFQDGLIIKIELFHDASHFVERK' A
#
# COMPACT_ATOMS: atom_id res chain seq x y z
N MET A 1 -16.81 -3.17 -6.60
CA MET A 1 -16.20 -4.10 -5.63
C MET A 1 -15.15 -3.30 -4.89
N ASN A 2 -15.46 -2.78 -3.70
CA ASN A 2 -14.49 -2.00 -2.92
C ASN A 2 -13.61 -2.99 -2.16
N ILE A 3 -12.32 -2.99 -2.46
CA ILE A 3 -11.33 -3.85 -1.81
C ILE A 3 -11.01 -3.33 -0.39
N PHE A 4 -11.27 -2.04 -0.13
CA PHE A 4 -11.04 -1.35 1.14
C PHE A 4 -12.24 -0.47 1.49
N ASN A 5 -12.54 -0.31 2.78
CA ASN A 5 -13.51 0.69 3.25
C ASN A 5 -12.92 2.10 3.24
N SER A 6 -11.62 2.22 3.54
CA SER A 6 -10.89 3.49 3.54
C SER A 6 -9.40 3.28 3.26
N LEU A 7 -8.74 4.34 2.79
CA LEU A 7 -7.29 4.45 2.64
C LEU A 7 -6.86 5.84 3.08
N GLU A 8 -5.92 5.92 4.01
CA GLU A 8 -5.33 7.17 4.49
C GLU A 8 -3.84 7.21 4.18
N ILE A 9 -3.36 8.28 3.52
CA ILE A 9 -1.94 8.44 3.22
C ILE A 9 -1.26 9.16 4.38
N ARG A 10 -0.32 8.48 5.04
CA ARG A 10 0.48 8.99 6.16
C ARG A 10 1.68 9.82 5.72
N ALA A 11 2.34 9.39 4.66
CA ALA A 11 3.54 10.03 4.14
C ALA A 11 3.71 9.80 2.65
N LYS A 12 4.41 10.72 1.99
CA LYS A 12 4.73 10.67 0.57
C LYS A 12 6.18 11.09 0.38
N PHE A 13 6.92 10.32 -0.43
CA PHE A 13 8.30 10.60 -0.79
C PHE A 13 8.44 10.50 -2.30
N GLY A 14 9.28 11.35 -2.90
CA GLY A 14 9.54 11.34 -4.34
C GLY A 14 11.03 11.42 -4.62
N LYS A 15 11.50 10.62 -5.58
CA LYS A 15 12.87 10.69 -6.09
C LYS A 15 12.92 10.16 -7.52
N ASN A 16 13.49 10.94 -8.44
CA ASN A 16 13.58 10.60 -9.86
C ASN A 16 12.19 10.25 -10.44
N ASN A 17 12.07 9.11 -11.12
CA ASN A 17 10.82 8.59 -11.66
C ASN A 17 10.06 7.68 -10.68
N GLN A 18 10.28 7.85 -9.37
CA GLN A 18 9.64 7.03 -8.35
C GLN A 18 8.95 7.88 -7.29
N ALA A 19 7.85 7.36 -6.77
CA ALA A 19 7.17 7.89 -5.60
C ALA A 19 6.84 6.75 -4.63
N MET A 20 7.10 6.96 -3.34
CA MET A 20 6.64 6.07 -2.29
C MET A 20 5.48 6.72 -1.54
N ILE A 21 4.42 5.96 -1.34
CA ILE A 21 3.30 6.32 -0.47
C ILE A 21 3.28 5.35 0.71
N VAL A 22 3.18 5.89 1.92
CA VAL A 22 2.92 5.12 3.15
C VAL A 22 1.49 5.39 3.56
N TYR A 23 0.71 4.34 3.82
CA TYR A 23 -0.71 4.45 4.05
C TYR A 23 -1.23 3.39 5.02
N ASP A 24 -2.38 3.67 5.63
CA ASP A 24 -3.17 2.68 6.35
C ASP A 24 -4.46 2.42 5.56
N THR A 25 -4.86 1.16 5.46
CA THR A 25 -6.13 0.74 4.83
C THR A 25 -7.03 0.00 5.81
N ASP A 26 -8.33 0.22 5.73
CA ASP A 26 -9.33 -0.66 6.34
C ASP A 26 -9.72 -1.74 5.34
N ILE A 27 -9.31 -2.99 5.61
CA ILE A 27 -9.56 -4.15 4.77
C ILE A 27 -10.60 -5.05 5.46
N PRO A 28 -11.86 -5.09 4.96
CA PRO A 28 -12.92 -5.89 5.56
C PRO A 28 -12.53 -7.36 5.71
N GLY A 29 -12.65 -7.89 6.93
CA GLY A 29 -12.35 -9.29 7.24
C GLY A 29 -10.85 -9.61 7.42
N ILE A 30 -9.95 -8.63 7.30
CA ILE A 30 -8.51 -8.80 7.54
C ILE A 30 -8.06 -7.92 8.71
N ALA A 31 -8.14 -6.60 8.57
CA ALA A 31 -7.72 -5.66 9.60
C ALA A 31 -8.33 -4.27 9.37
N LYS A 32 -8.71 -3.60 10.47
CA LYS A 32 -9.25 -2.24 10.45
C LYS A 32 -8.19 -1.17 10.14
N GLU A 33 -6.95 -1.43 10.54
CA GLU A 33 -5.78 -0.59 10.26
C GLU A 33 -4.68 -1.51 9.74
N PHE A 34 -4.55 -1.59 8.43
CA PHE A 34 -3.53 -2.37 7.76
C PHE A 34 -2.47 -1.44 7.16
N PRO A 35 -1.32 -1.25 7.84
CA PRO A 35 -0.27 -0.37 7.36
C PRO A 35 0.48 -0.99 6.18
N GLY A 36 0.76 -0.16 5.18
CA GLY A 36 1.54 -0.55 4.01
C GLY A 36 2.31 0.61 3.42
N ALA A 37 3.26 0.27 2.56
CA ALA A 37 3.92 1.22 1.68
C ALA A 37 3.96 0.66 0.26
N SER A 38 3.73 1.53 -0.72
CA SER A 38 3.89 1.19 -2.14
C SER A 38 4.93 2.09 -2.77
N LEU A 39 5.96 1.50 -3.37
CA LEU A 39 6.89 2.21 -4.26
C LEU A 39 6.38 2.10 -5.70
N LEU A 40 6.02 3.24 -6.26
CA LEU A 40 5.53 3.40 -7.62
C LEU A 40 6.69 3.84 -8.50
N THR A 41 6.91 3.15 -9.62
CA THR A 41 7.84 3.59 -10.68
C THR A 41 7.05 4.05 -11.88
N PHE A 42 7.45 5.19 -12.44
CA PHE A 42 6.78 5.85 -13.55
C PHE A 42 7.63 5.86 -14.82
N GLN A 43 6.98 5.78 -15.97
CA GLN A 43 7.56 6.04 -17.29
C GLN A 43 6.50 6.75 -18.13
N ASP A 44 6.87 7.88 -18.75
CA ASP A 44 5.96 8.72 -19.55
C ASP A 44 4.65 9.11 -18.82
N GLY A 45 4.77 9.37 -17.51
CA GLY A 45 3.65 9.74 -16.63
C GLY A 45 2.76 8.56 -16.20
N LEU A 46 3.04 7.34 -16.66
CA LEU A 46 2.28 6.14 -16.32
C LEU A 46 3.01 5.30 -15.26
N ILE A 47 2.25 4.70 -14.35
CA ILE A 47 2.81 3.72 -13.39
C ILE A 47 3.14 2.44 -14.15
N ILE A 48 4.41 2.04 -14.15
CA ILE A 48 4.88 0.80 -14.81
C ILE A 48 5.23 -0.31 -13.82
N LYS A 49 5.43 0.02 -12.53
CA LYS A 49 5.74 -0.94 -11.46
C LYS A 49 5.19 -0.46 -10.13
N ILE A 50 4.66 -1.39 -9.34
CA ILE A 50 4.26 -1.19 -7.95
C ILE A 50 4.95 -2.25 -7.10
N GLU A 51 5.70 -1.83 -6.10
CA GLU A 51 6.30 -2.71 -5.09
C GLU A 51 5.61 -2.47 -3.75
N LEU A 52 4.89 -3.48 -3.27
CA LEU A 52 4.14 -3.44 -2.02
C LEU A 52 4.99 -3.98 -0.86
N PHE A 53 5.10 -3.18 0.20
CA PHE A 53 5.69 -3.54 1.47
C PHE A 53 4.60 -3.49 2.54
N HIS A 54 4.42 -4.59 3.28
CA HIS A 54 3.42 -4.68 4.35
C HIS A 54 3.85 -5.72 5.40
N ASP A 55 3.26 -5.66 6.58
CA ASP A 55 3.41 -6.72 7.58
C ASP A 55 2.46 -7.89 7.24
N ALA A 56 3.04 -8.99 6.76
CA ALA A 56 2.29 -10.19 6.40
C ALA A 56 1.85 -11.04 7.60
N SER A 57 2.26 -10.70 8.83
CA SER A 57 1.91 -11.47 10.04
C SER A 57 0.39 -11.56 10.25
N HIS A 58 -0.37 -10.58 9.77
CA HIS A 58 -1.84 -10.57 9.78
C HIS A 58 -2.48 -11.67 8.92
N PHE A 59 -1.74 -12.25 7.97
CA PHE A 59 -2.24 -13.30 7.08
C PHE A 59 -1.77 -14.71 7.47
N VAL A 60 -0.97 -14.84 8.52
CA VAL A 60 -0.53 -16.16 8.99
C VAL A 60 -1.66 -16.75 9.84
N GLU A 61 -2.40 -17.72 9.28
CA GLU A 61 -3.30 -18.56 10.08
C GLU A 61 -2.49 -19.20 11.22
N ARG A 62 -2.93 -18.95 12.46
CA ARG A 62 -2.47 -19.75 13.60
C ARG A 62 -3.08 -21.14 13.44
N LYS A 63 -2.25 -22.11 13.03
CA LYS A 63 -2.59 -23.55 13.09
C LYS A 63 -2.99 -23.97 14.49
#